data_AF-A0A2J6HJ31-F1
#
_entry.id   AF-A0A2J6HJ31-F1
#
_cell.length_a   1.000
_cell.length_b   1.000
_cell.length_c   1.000
_cell.angle_alpha   90.00
_cell.angle_beta   90.00
_cell.angle_gamma   90.00
#
_symmetry.space_group_name_H-M   'P 1'
#
loop_
_entity.id
_entity.type
_entity.pdbx_description
1 polymer ?
#
loop_
_entity_poly.entity_id
_entity_poly.type
_entity_poly.pdbx_seq_one_letter_code
_entity_poly.pdbx_strand_id
1 'polypeptide(L)'
;KELNLFMITNNGNAASAVHVMSETLLGSLGAILAILGVVAAPITSGDTAFRSARLIVADFIKINQKPIVNRLLIAIPLFILGFVITQIDFGIIWRYMAWSNQMLALITLWTITVFLLRNKKLWIISFIPAVFMSMVIFSYILFAPEGLQLSYSISIFGGTVATIIIVAIFFYYQRIVKKKEHYEEI
;
A
#
# COMPACT_ATOMS: atom_id res chain seq x y z
N LYS A 1 -14.88 -5.87 -24.48
CA LYS A 1 -14.82 -7.33 -24.77
C LYS A 1 -13.46 -7.74 -25.31
N GLU A 2 -12.85 -7.00 -26.24
CA GLU A 2 -11.51 -7.31 -26.78
C GLU A 2 -10.36 -7.21 -25.77
N LEU A 3 -10.42 -6.26 -24.82
CA LEU A 3 -9.39 -6.08 -23.81
C LEU A 3 -9.22 -7.30 -22.88
N ASN A 4 -10.32 -7.93 -22.46
CA ASN A 4 -10.26 -9.15 -21.66
C ASN A 4 -9.64 -10.31 -22.44
N LEU A 5 -9.88 -10.39 -23.75
CA LEU A 5 -9.27 -11.40 -24.62
C LEU A 5 -7.76 -11.16 -24.77
N PHE A 6 -7.35 -9.90 -24.94
CA PHE A 6 -5.94 -9.50 -25.04
C PHE A 6 -5.15 -9.78 -23.74
N MET A 7 -5.76 -9.57 -22.57
CA MET A 7 -5.12 -9.89 -21.28
C MET A 7 -4.94 -11.39 -21.05
N ILE A 8 -5.85 -12.22 -21.57
CA ILE A 8 -5.72 -13.69 -21.54
C ILE A 8 -4.60 -14.14 -22.49
N THR A 9 -4.47 -13.53 -23.68
CA THR A 9 -3.43 -13.87 -24.66
C THR A 9 -2.03 -13.41 -24.26
N ASN A 10 -1.89 -12.35 -23.46
CA ASN A 10 -0.60 -11.79 -23.01
C ASN A 10 -0.25 -12.13 -21.55
N ASN A 11 -0.80 -13.22 -21.00
CA ASN A 11 -0.48 -13.71 -19.65
C ASN A 11 -0.63 -12.66 -18.51
N GLY A 12 -1.52 -11.68 -18.66
CA GLY A 12 -1.76 -10.67 -17.62
C GLY A 12 -0.60 -9.68 -17.40
N ASN A 13 0.30 -9.49 -18.36
CA ASN A 13 1.38 -8.51 -18.24
C ASN A 13 0.83 -7.07 -18.16
N ALA A 14 1.05 -6.39 -17.02
CA ALA A 14 0.53 -5.05 -16.78
C ALA A 14 1.11 -4.01 -17.75
N ALA A 15 2.36 -4.18 -18.18
CA ALA A 15 3.01 -3.27 -19.13
C ALA A 15 2.30 -3.27 -20.49
N SER A 16 1.91 -4.45 -20.99
CA SER A 16 1.17 -4.55 -22.26
C SER A 16 -0.25 -4.01 -22.14
N ALA A 17 -0.91 -4.17 -20.99
CA ALA A 17 -2.23 -3.60 -20.76
C ALA A 17 -2.20 -2.06 -20.78
N VAL A 18 -1.19 -1.45 -20.12
CA VAL A 18 -1.01 0.01 -20.11
C VAL A 18 -0.68 0.53 -21.51
N HIS A 19 0.19 -0.14 -22.26
CA HIS A 19 0.54 0.26 -23.62
C HIS A 19 -0.68 0.29 -24.54
N VAL A 20 -1.48 -0.78 -24.57
CA VAL A 20 -2.70 -0.86 -25.38
C VAL A 20 -3.74 0.17 -24.96
N MET A 21 -3.93 0.38 -23.65
CA MET A 21 -4.84 1.41 -23.15
C MET A 21 -4.40 2.81 -23.57
N SER A 22 -3.11 3.14 -23.40
CA SER A 22 -2.58 4.44 -23.77
C SER A 22 -2.56 4.69 -25.27
N GLU A 23 -2.26 3.69 -26.10
CA GLU A 23 -2.32 3.83 -27.56
C GLU A 23 -3.77 4.02 -28.05
N THR A 24 -4.71 3.26 -27.48
CA THR A 24 -6.14 3.38 -27.85
C THR A 24 -6.74 4.73 -27.43
N LEU A 25 -6.30 5.29 -26.30
CA LEU A 25 -6.86 6.53 -25.74
C LEU A 25 -6.14 7.80 -26.21
N LEU A 26 -4.83 7.74 -26.47
CA LEU A 26 -3.97 8.92 -26.67
C LEU A 26 -3.08 8.82 -27.93
N GLY A 27 -3.17 7.74 -28.71
CA GLY A 27 -2.37 7.53 -29.92
C GLY A 27 -0.87 7.39 -29.64
N SER A 28 -0.04 7.79 -30.60
CA SER A 28 1.43 7.63 -30.53
C SER A 28 2.09 8.36 -29.35
N LEU A 29 1.54 9.51 -28.92
CA LEU A 29 2.01 10.22 -27.74
C LEU A 29 1.71 9.45 -26.44
N GLY A 30 0.57 8.76 -26.38
CA GLY A 30 0.22 7.87 -25.28
C GLY A 30 1.18 6.71 -25.12
N ALA A 31 1.59 6.11 -26.24
CA ALA A 31 2.54 5.00 -26.25
C ALA A 31 3.92 5.40 -25.69
N ILE A 32 4.42 6.59 -26.04
CA ILE A 32 5.69 7.12 -25.52
C ILE A 32 5.61 7.39 -24.02
N LEU A 33 4.52 8.04 -23.57
CA LEU A 33 4.30 8.32 -22.15
C LEU A 33 4.13 7.04 -21.32
N ALA A 34 3.47 6.01 -21.88
CA ALA A 34 3.34 4.71 -21.24
C ALA A 34 4.70 4.04 -21.01
N ILE A 35 5.60 4.06 -22.00
CA ILE A 35 6.94 3.49 -21.85
C ILE A 35 7.74 4.25 -20.78
N LEU A 36 7.71 5.58 -20.81
CA LEU A 36 8.40 6.39 -19.80
C LEU A 36 7.86 6.10 -18.39
N GLY A 37 6.54 6.01 -18.22
CA GLY A 37 5.93 5.70 -16.93
C GLY A 37 6.23 4.28 -16.45
N VAL A 38 6.10 3.28 -17.33
CA VAL A 38 6.29 1.86 -16.99
C VAL A 38 7.75 1.52 -16.74
N VAL A 39 8.71 2.20 -17.37
CA VAL A 39 10.14 1.91 -17.20
C VAL A 39 10.79 2.82 -16.16
N ALA A 40 10.61 4.14 -16.25
CA ALA A 40 11.34 5.07 -15.38
C ALA A 40 10.83 5.11 -13.94
N ALA A 41 9.51 4.98 -13.72
CA ALA A 41 8.95 5.06 -12.38
C ALA A 41 9.33 3.87 -11.49
N PRO A 42 9.33 2.61 -11.97
CA PRO A 42 9.80 1.48 -11.17
C PRO A 42 11.30 1.52 -10.88
N ILE A 43 12.13 2.02 -11.79
CA ILE A 43 13.58 2.16 -11.55
C ILE A 43 13.83 3.13 -10.39
N THR A 44 13.29 4.35 -10.49
CA THR A 44 13.48 5.39 -9.47
C THR A 44 12.86 5.03 -8.11
N SER A 45 11.66 4.45 -8.12
CA SER A 45 11.00 3.97 -6.91
C SER A 45 11.72 2.78 -6.30
N GLY A 46 12.26 1.88 -7.15
CA GLY A 46 13.05 0.72 -6.75
C GLY A 46 14.35 1.11 -6.05
N ASP A 47 15.15 2.00 -6.64
CA ASP A 47 16.37 2.53 -6.01
C ASP A 47 16.08 3.20 -4.66
N THR A 48 14.98 3.96 -4.60
CA THR A 48 14.50 4.59 -3.37
C THR A 48 14.09 3.53 -2.33
N ALA A 49 13.45 2.45 -2.75
CA ALA A 49 13.05 1.34 -1.89
C ALA A 49 14.26 0.57 -1.33
N PHE A 50 15.25 0.22 -2.16
CA PHE A 50 16.47 -0.45 -1.69
C PHE A 50 17.26 0.42 -0.70
N ARG A 51 17.36 1.72 -0.98
CA ARG A 51 17.99 2.66 -0.05
C ARG A 51 17.24 2.73 1.28
N SER A 52 15.91 2.84 1.24
CA SER A 52 15.07 2.93 2.44
C SER A 52 15.11 1.65 3.25
N ALA A 53 14.98 0.49 2.60
CA ALA A 53 15.06 -0.82 3.23
C ALA A 53 16.41 -1.03 3.94
N ARG A 54 17.53 -0.64 3.31
CA ARG A 54 18.84 -0.70 3.97
C ARG A 54 18.90 0.16 5.24
N LEU A 55 18.35 1.37 5.20
CA LEU A 55 18.32 2.26 6.38
C LEU A 55 17.43 1.69 7.49
N ILE A 56 16.24 1.20 7.14
CA ILE A 56 15.33 0.55 8.08
C ILE A 56 16.00 -0.64 8.76
N VAL A 57 16.63 -1.53 7.99
CA VAL A 57 17.34 -2.69 8.53
C VAL A 57 18.48 -2.24 9.45
N ALA A 58 19.26 -1.24 9.03
CA ALA A 58 20.34 -0.68 9.84
C ALA A 58 19.86 -0.13 11.19
N ASP A 59 18.71 0.54 11.20
CA ASP A 59 18.10 1.11 12.41
C ASP A 59 17.61 0.00 13.35
N PHE A 60 17.02 -1.08 12.83
CA PHE A 60 16.60 -2.24 13.62
C PHE A 60 17.78 -2.96 14.27
N ILE A 61 18.87 -3.16 13.55
CA ILE A 61 20.08 -3.83 14.06
C ILE A 61 21.08 -2.87 14.73
N LYS A 62 20.73 -1.57 14.80
CA LYS A 62 21.54 -0.49 15.39
C LYS A 62 22.98 -0.41 14.83
N ILE A 63 23.16 -0.68 13.55
CA ILE A 63 24.48 -0.60 12.88
C ILE A 63 24.65 0.77 12.22
N ASN A 64 25.75 1.45 12.55
CA ASN A 64 26.07 2.72 11.94
C ASN A 64 26.40 2.57 10.44
N GLN A 65 25.70 3.33 9.59
CA GLN A 65 25.84 3.32 8.12
C GLN A 65 26.94 4.25 7.57
N LYS A 66 27.75 4.89 8.44
CA LYS A 66 28.88 5.73 8.00
C LYS A 66 29.94 4.96 7.19
N PRO A 67 30.50 3.84 7.67
CA PRO A 67 31.53 3.11 6.93
C PRO A 67 30.94 2.34 5.75
N ILE A 68 31.68 2.32 4.63
CA ILE A 68 31.26 1.66 3.38
C ILE A 68 31.09 0.14 3.56
N VAL A 69 31.88 -0.48 4.44
CA VAL A 69 31.80 -1.92 4.75
C VAL A 69 30.44 -2.28 5.36
N ASN A 70 29.94 -1.48 6.32
CA ASN A 70 28.64 -1.70 6.93
C ASN A 70 27.48 -1.49 5.94
N ARG A 71 27.69 -0.60 4.95
CA ARG A 71 26.72 -0.40 3.87
C ARG A 71 26.62 -1.65 2.99
N LEU A 72 27.76 -2.23 2.61
CA LEU A 72 27.80 -3.45 1.79
C LEU A 72 27.26 -4.66 2.55
N LEU A 73 27.55 -4.77 3.84
CA LEU A 73 27.08 -5.87 4.68
C LEU A 73 25.55 -6.02 4.67
N ILE A 74 24.82 -4.90 4.60
CA ILE A 74 23.34 -4.90 4.52
C ILE A 74 22.88 -4.91 3.06
N ALA A 75 23.55 -4.15 2.18
CA ALA A 75 23.13 -4.03 0.79
C ALA A 75 23.25 -5.34 0.03
N ILE A 76 24.33 -6.12 0.21
CA ILE A 76 24.56 -7.37 -0.53
C ILE A 76 23.44 -8.38 -0.25
N PRO A 77 23.11 -8.73 1.01
CA PRO A 77 21.96 -9.59 1.30
C PRO A 77 20.64 -9.05 0.75
N LEU A 78 20.42 -7.73 0.83
CA LEU A 78 19.21 -7.10 0.33
C LEU A 78 19.10 -7.21 -1.21
N PHE A 79 20.21 -7.05 -1.94
CA PHE A 79 20.27 -7.26 -3.39
C PHE A 79 20.05 -8.72 -3.79
N ILE A 80 20.61 -9.67 -3.03
CA ILE A 80 20.37 -11.10 -3.26
C ILE A 80 18.87 -11.41 -3.10
N LEU A 81 18.24 -10.93 -2.02
CA LEU A 81 16.79 -11.07 -1.83
C LEU A 81 16.00 -10.39 -2.96
N GLY A 82 16.40 -9.18 -3.34
CA GLY A 82 15.81 -8.48 -4.48
C GLY A 82 15.88 -9.27 -5.78
N PHE A 83 17.04 -9.88 -6.07
CA PHE A 83 17.22 -10.74 -7.23
C PHE A 83 16.32 -11.98 -7.17
N VAL A 84 16.19 -12.64 -6.02
CA VAL A 84 15.24 -13.75 -5.84
C VAL A 84 13.80 -13.30 -6.11
N ILE A 85 13.42 -12.10 -5.64
CA ILE A 85 12.09 -11.53 -5.91
C ILE A 85 11.85 -11.33 -7.41
N THR A 86 12.87 -10.96 -8.20
CA THR A 86 12.71 -10.83 -9.67
C THR A 86 12.38 -12.13 -10.39
N GLN A 87 12.62 -13.30 -9.76
CA GLN A 87 12.25 -14.61 -10.30
C GLN A 87 10.78 -14.98 -10.01
N ILE A 88 10.08 -14.20 -9.17
CA ILE A 88 8.66 -14.40 -8.86
C ILE A 88 7.80 -13.81 -9.97
N ASP A 89 6.64 -14.42 -10.22
CA ASP A 89 5.63 -13.91 -11.14
C ASP A 89 5.31 -12.43 -10.87
N PHE A 90 5.42 -11.60 -11.90
CA PHE A 90 5.21 -10.16 -11.78
C PHE A 90 3.80 -9.82 -11.27
N GLY A 91 2.79 -10.61 -11.64
CA GLY A 91 1.43 -10.43 -11.17
C GLY A 91 1.29 -10.63 -9.66
N ILE A 92 2.06 -11.54 -9.06
CA ILE A 92 2.13 -11.68 -7.60
C ILE A 92 2.77 -10.42 -6.99
N ILE A 93 3.93 -9.99 -7.48
CA ILE A 93 4.65 -8.81 -6.96
C ILE A 93 3.78 -7.56 -7.04
N TRP A 94 3.09 -7.36 -8.16
CA TRP A 94 2.19 -6.24 -8.37
C TRP A 94 1.01 -6.22 -7.39
N ARG A 95 0.40 -7.38 -7.11
CA ARG A 95 -0.65 -7.50 -6.09
C ARG A 95 -0.13 -7.12 -4.71
N TYR A 96 1.05 -7.61 -4.32
CA TYR A 96 1.69 -7.25 -3.06
C TYR A 96 1.97 -5.75 -2.96
N MET A 97 2.48 -5.14 -4.03
CA MET A 97 2.72 -3.70 -4.10
C MET A 97 1.41 -2.91 -3.96
N ALA A 98 0.35 -3.32 -4.64
CA ALA A 98 -0.95 -2.65 -4.60
C ALA A 98 -1.56 -2.67 -3.18
N TRP A 99 -1.69 -3.83 -2.53
CA TRP A 99 -2.32 -3.90 -1.22
C TRP A 99 -1.44 -3.29 -0.12
N SER A 100 -0.11 -3.44 -0.20
CA SER A 100 0.82 -2.81 0.76
C SER A 100 0.72 -1.28 0.74
N ASN A 101 0.60 -0.69 -0.44
CA ASN A 101 0.40 0.75 -0.59
C ASN A 101 -0.95 1.21 -0.02
N GLN A 102 -2.02 0.42 -0.24
CA GLN A 102 -3.32 0.71 0.36
C GLN A 102 -3.28 0.62 1.89
N MET A 103 -2.57 -0.37 2.45
CA MET A 103 -2.37 -0.50 3.90
C MET A 103 -1.62 0.69 4.50
N LEU A 104 -0.56 1.16 3.84
CA LEU A 104 0.16 2.35 4.28
C LEU A 104 -0.75 3.59 4.27
N ALA A 105 -1.55 3.76 3.21
CA ALA A 105 -2.53 4.84 3.12
C ALA A 105 -3.58 4.74 4.25
N LEU A 106 -4.08 3.54 4.55
CA LEU A 106 -5.02 3.29 5.64
C LEU A 106 -4.45 3.71 7.01
N ILE A 107 -3.23 3.27 7.35
CA ILE A 107 -2.57 3.61 8.62
C ILE A 107 -2.36 5.13 8.71
N THR A 108 -1.96 5.74 7.60
CA THR A 108 -1.73 7.19 7.52
C THR A 108 -3.04 7.97 7.72
N LEU A 109 -4.13 7.54 7.07
CA LEU A 109 -5.45 8.17 7.22
C LEU A 109 -5.98 8.07 8.66
N TRP A 110 -5.83 6.93 9.32
CA TRP A 110 -6.18 6.79 10.74
C TRP A 110 -5.31 7.67 11.65
N THR A 111 -4.01 7.76 11.35
CA THR A 111 -3.07 8.64 12.07
C THR A 111 -3.47 10.11 11.92
N ILE A 112 -3.77 10.57 10.70
CA ILE A 112 -4.25 11.92 10.42
C ILE A 112 -5.58 12.17 11.14
N THR A 113 -6.49 11.19 11.16
CA THR A 113 -7.78 11.31 11.84
C THR A 113 -7.61 11.53 13.35
N VAL A 114 -6.75 10.74 14.00
CA VAL A 114 -6.41 10.91 15.42
C VAL A 114 -5.71 12.24 15.67
N PHE A 115 -4.79 12.64 14.77
CA PHE A 115 -4.10 13.92 14.87
C PHE A 115 -5.08 15.10 14.79
N LEU A 116 -5.97 15.13 13.80
CA LEU A 116 -6.98 16.19 13.65
C LEU A 116 -7.95 16.22 14.82
N LEU A 117 -8.34 15.04 15.34
CA LEU A 117 -9.20 14.93 16.50
C LEU A 117 -8.57 15.60 17.73
N ARG A 118 -7.30 15.28 18.02
CA ARG A 118 -6.57 15.86 19.16
C ARG A 118 -6.30 17.35 19.02
N ASN A 119 -6.24 17.87 17.80
CA ASN A 119 -6.04 19.29 17.53
C ASN A 119 -7.37 20.06 17.41
N LYS A 120 -8.51 19.46 17.77
CA LYS A 120 -9.85 20.06 17.65
C LYS A 120 -10.17 20.56 16.22
N LYS A 121 -9.58 19.94 15.20
CA LYS A 121 -9.82 20.24 13.77
C LYS A 121 -10.85 19.27 13.17
N LEU A 122 -11.27 19.54 11.94
CA LEU A 122 -12.28 18.76 11.22
C LEU A 122 -11.76 17.37 10.81
N TRP A 123 -11.71 16.44 11.78
CA TRP A 123 -11.24 15.06 11.63
C TRP A 123 -12.11 14.18 10.73
N ILE A 124 -13.37 14.58 10.49
CA ILE A 124 -14.33 13.85 9.66
C ILE A 124 -13.82 13.68 8.21
N ILE A 125 -13.08 14.67 7.69
CA ILE A 125 -12.54 14.65 6.32
C ILE A 125 -11.60 13.47 6.09
N SER A 126 -10.75 13.13 7.06
CA SER A 126 -9.86 11.96 6.95
C SER A 126 -10.52 10.68 7.45
N PHE A 127 -11.51 10.78 8.33
CA PHE A 127 -12.22 9.62 8.89
C PHE A 127 -13.05 8.87 7.84
N ILE A 128 -13.86 9.57 7.05
CA ILE A 128 -14.69 8.94 6.01
C ILE A 128 -13.85 8.08 5.05
N PRO A 129 -12.76 8.59 4.44
CA PRO A 129 -11.89 7.77 3.61
C PRO A 129 -11.15 6.69 4.41
N ALA A 130 -10.79 6.92 5.68
CA ALA A 130 -10.18 5.89 6.52
C ALA A 130 -11.10 4.67 6.72
N VAL A 131 -12.39 4.90 7.01
CA VAL A 131 -13.39 3.84 7.19
C VAL A 131 -13.62 3.08 5.89
N PHE A 132 -13.77 3.79 4.78
CA PHE A 132 -13.93 3.17 3.47
C PHE A 132 -12.72 2.30 3.11
N MET A 133 -11.51 2.82 3.26
CA MET A 133 -10.27 2.08 3.01
C MET A 133 -10.14 0.87 3.92
N SER A 134 -10.58 0.96 5.19
CA SER A 134 -10.60 -0.18 6.13
C SER A 134 -11.45 -1.33 5.59
N MET A 135 -12.65 -1.02 5.09
CA MET A 135 -13.56 -2.03 4.53
C MET A 135 -12.97 -2.70 3.30
N VAL A 136 -12.42 -1.92 2.37
CA VAL A 136 -11.82 -2.43 1.13
C VAL A 136 -10.67 -3.39 1.47
N ILE A 137 -9.77 -2.97 2.34
CA ILE A 137 -8.58 -3.72 2.71
C ILE A 137 -8.91 -4.98 3.49
N PHE A 138 -9.78 -4.92 4.50
CA PHE A 138 -10.13 -6.12 5.27
C PHE A 138 -10.86 -7.14 4.40
N SER A 139 -11.77 -6.68 3.54
CA SER A 139 -12.44 -7.58 2.59
C SER A 139 -11.44 -8.20 1.61
N TYR A 140 -10.46 -7.41 1.14
CA TYR A 140 -9.40 -7.89 0.25
C TYR A 140 -8.54 -8.96 0.92
N ILE A 141 -8.03 -8.71 2.12
CA ILE A 141 -7.16 -9.66 2.85
C ILE A 141 -7.89 -10.99 3.12
N LEU A 142 -9.20 -10.94 3.38
CA LEU A 142 -9.99 -12.16 3.59
C LEU A 142 -10.24 -12.92 2.28
N PHE A 143 -10.43 -12.22 1.17
CA PHE A 143 -10.79 -12.80 -0.13
C PHE A 143 -9.60 -13.26 -0.98
N ALA A 144 -8.51 -12.49 -0.97
CA ALA A 144 -7.42 -12.63 -1.94
C ALA A 144 -6.72 -14.00 -1.84
N PRO A 145 -6.20 -14.53 -2.97
CA PRO A 145 -5.49 -15.80 -2.99
C PRO A 145 -4.22 -15.81 -2.13
N GLU A 146 -3.55 -14.67 -2.00
CA GLU A 146 -2.42 -14.49 -1.09
C GLU A 146 -2.82 -14.24 0.38
N GLY A 147 -4.11 -14.03 0.65
CA GLY A 147 -4.68 -13.77 1.96
C GLY A 147 -5.27 -15.03 2.59
N LEU A 148 -6.51 -14.94 3.10
CA LEU A 148 -7.19 -16.08 3.73
C LEU A 148 -8.01 -16.95 2.78
N GLN A 149 -8.09 -16.60 1.48
CA GLN A 149 -8.79 -17.40 0.47
C GLN A 149 -10.26 -17.73 0.80
N LEU A 150 -10.95 -16.86 1.54
CA LEU A 150 -12.34 -17.08 1.92
C LEU A 150 -13.30 -16.73 0.77
N SER A 151 -14.49 -17.32 0.80
CA SER A 151 -15.53 -17.01 -0.18
C SER A 151 -15.92 -15.52 -0.12
N TYR A 152 -16.29 -14.95 -1.26
CA TYR A 152 -16.60 -13.52 -1.37
C TYR A 152 -17.59 -13.02 -0.31
N SER A 153 -18.67 -13.77 -0.07
CA SER A 153 -19.68 -13.41 0.93
C SER A 153 -19.11 -13.38 2.36
N ILE A 154 -18.27 -14.35 2.71
CA ILE A 154 -17.63 -14.41 4.04
C ILE A 154 -16.61 -13.28 4.18
N SER A 155 -15.86 -12.98 3.14
CA SER A 155 -14.84 -11.93 3.13
C SER A 155 -15.44 -10.53 3.28
N ILE A 156 -16.53 -10.23 2.59
CA ILE A 156 -17.24 -8.95 2.74
C ILE A 156 -17.85 -8.83 4.14
N PHE A 157 -18.44 -9.92 4.66
CA PHE A 157 -19.01 -9.93 6.01
C PHE A 157 -17.92 -9.70 7.07
N GLY A 158 -16.84 -10.48 7.02
CA GLY A 158 -15.71 -10.33 7.94
C GLY A 158 -15.03 -8.97 7.83
N GLY A 159 -14.87 -8.43 6.62
CA GLY A 159 -14.31 -7.10 6.40
C GLY A 159 -15.19 -5.99 6.97
N THR A 160 -16.51 -6.15 6.88
CA THR A 160 -17.49 -5.24 7.48
C THR A 160 -17.41 -5.29 9.01
N VAL A 161 -17.39 -6.48 9.61
CA VAL A 161 -17.26 -6.66 11.07
C VAL A 161 -15.96 -6.05 11.58
N ALA A 162 -14.82 -6.31 10.92
CA ALA A 162 -13.53 -5.72 11.29
C ALA A 162 -13.55 -4.18 11.21
N THR A 163 -14.20 -3.63 10.18
CA THR A 163 -14.34 -2.17 10.03
C THR A 163 -15.19 -1.56 11.14
N ILE A 164 -16.32 -2.20 11.50
CA ILE A 164 -17.17 -1.76 12.62
C ILE A 164 -16.39 -1.76 13.93
N ILE A 165 -15.56 -2.78 14.16
CA ILE A 165 -14.71 -2.87 15.37
C ILE A 165 -13.74 -1.69 15.43
N ILE A 166 -13.03 -1.38 14.35
CA ILE A 166 -12.09 -0.25 14.33
C ILE A 166 -12.81 1.09 14.53
N VAL A 167 -13.97 1.27 13.90
CA VAL A 167 -14.80 2.47 14.08
C VAL A 167 -15.26 2.59 15.54
N ALA A 168 -15.67 1.48 16.18
CA ALA A 168 -16.05 1.47 17.59
C ALA A 168 -14.87 1.83 18.50
N ILE A 169 -13.68 1.29 18.24
CA ILE A 169 -12.44 1.63 18.95
C ILE A 169 -12.14 3.12 18.82
N PHE A 170 -12.29 3.69 17.62
CA PHE A 170 -12.08 5.12 17.40
C PHE A 170 -13.07 5.99 18.19
N PHE A 171 -14.36 5.66 18.18
CA PHE A 171 -15.35 6.41 18.95
C PHE A 171 -15.14 6.28 20.47
N TYR A 172 -14.69 5.11 20.94
CA TYR A 172 -14.28 4.94 22.34
C TYR A 172 -13.09 5.84 22.68
N TYR A 173 -12.06 5.85 21.84
CA TYR A 173 -10.89 6.73 22.00
C TYR A 173 -11.29 8.21 21.98
N GLN A 174 -12.20 8.62 21.09
CA GLN A 174 -12.71 9.99 21.03
C GLN A 174 -13.37 10.43 22.35
N ARG A 175 -14.13 9.54 23.00
CA ARG A 175 -14.74 9.85 24.31
C ARG A 175 -13.67 10.07 25.39
N ILE A 176 -12.60 9.28 25.38
CA ILE A 176 -11.49 9.45 26.32
C ILE A 176 -10.78 10.79 26.12
N VAL A 177 -10.49 11.15 24.87
CA VAL A 177 -9.82 12.43 24.54
C VAL A 177 -10.68 13.61 25.01
N LYS A 178 -11.97 13.62 24.67
CA LYS A 178 -12.90 14.68 25.11
C LYS A 178 -13.05 14.76 26.63
N LYS A 179 -13.08 13.62 27.33
CA LYS A 179 -13.16 13.59 28.80
C LYS A 179 -11.91 14.22 29.42
N LYS A 180 -10.72 13.87 28.95
CA LYS A 180 -9.46 14.41 29.47
C LYS A 180 -9.38 15.93 29.32
N GLU A 181 -9.78 16.44 28.16
CA GLU A 181 -9.82 17.89 27.90
C GLU A 181 -10.77 18.62 28.86
N HIS A 182 -11.93 18.05 29.18
CA HIS A 182 -12.88 18.66 30.13
C HIS A 182 -12.30 18.80 31.55
N TYR A 183 -11.43 17.88 31.99
CA TYR A 183 -10.76 17.99 33.29
C TYR A 183 -9.57 18.97 33.28
N GLU A 184 -8.94 19.21 32.13
CA GLU A 184 -7.87 20.20 32.00
C GLU A 184 -8.42 21.64 31.91
N GLU A 185 -9.71 21.81 31.58
CA GLU A 185 -10.40 23.11 31.50
C GLU A 185 -11.08 23.54 32.83
N ILE A 186 -11.14 22.68 33.86
CA ILE A 186 -11.65 22.97 35.23
C ILE A 186 -10.49 23.25 36.18
#